data_AF-A0A445FM92-F1
#
_entry.id   AF-A0A445FM92-F1
#
_cell.length_a   1.000
_cell.length_b   1.000
_cell.length_c   1.000
_cell.angle_alpha   90.00
_cell.angle_beta   90.00
_cell.angle_gamma   90.00
#
_symmetry.space_group_name_H-M   'P 1'
#
loop_
_entity.id
_entity.type
_entity.pdbx_description
1 polymer ?
#
loop_
_entity_poly.entity_id
_entity_poly.type
_entity_poly.pdbx_seq_one_letter_code
_entity_poly.pdbx_strand_id
1 'polypeptide(L)'
;MFHNTTRTYIINTISHLTLSHTCNNTKVTRSFKKQMMKNRYPLPERRWFVAMAVVGLIATAMFLTNAIRTSETSYLCPGALGIRSKTRTEFSYDASPIQLRAILHYATSRVVPQQSVSEIKISLDVIKSLGRPINFLVFGLGHDSLMWASFNPGGTTVFLEEDPKWVHSILKDAPGLRAHTVRYRTQLRDAKGLLTSYRSEPSCSPTKAYLRGNEACKLALENLPDEVYETEWDLIMIDAPKGYFAEAPGRMAAVFSAAVMARNRKGSGVTHVFLHDVDRKVEKVYAEEFLCRKNLVKGVGRLWHFQIPPSNDTHASRFC
;
A
#
# COMPACT_ATOMS: atom_id res chain seq x y z
N MET A 1 47.88 -14.56 26.97
CA MET A 1 47.28 -15.69 27.71
C MET A 1 46.56 -16.61 26.72
N PHE A 2 46.29 -17.86 27.12
CA PHE A 2 45.91 -18.99 26.24
C PHE A 2 44.68 -18.72 25.32
N HIS A 3 44.58 -19.16 24.06
CA HIS A 3 44.66 -20.54 23.46
C HIS A 3 43.45 -21.43 23.79
N ASN A 4 42.93 -22.34 22.94
CA ASN A 4 43.13 -22.63 21.49
C ASN A 4 42.04 -23.62 20.98
N THR A 5 41.83 -23.92 19.67
CA THR A 5 42.38 -23.35 18.42
C THR A 5 41.22 -22.84 17.50
N THR A 6 40.75 -23.38 16.36
CA THR A 6 41.15 -24.48 15.44
C THR A 6 40.56 -24.24 14.04
N ARG A 7 41.34 -24.32 12.94
CA ARG A 7 40.88 -24.16 11.54
C ARG A 7 41.93 -24.66 10.53
N THR A 8 41.55 -25.59 9.64
CA THR A 8 42.39 -26.14 8.53
C THR A 8 41.42 -26.61 7.42
N TYR A 9 41.50 -26.31 6.10
CA TYR A 9 42.61 -26.34 5.09
C TYR A 9 43.12 -27.78 4.85
N ILE A 10 43.27 -28.38 3.64
CA ILE A 10 43.79 -27.95 2.29
C ILE A 10 43.17 -28.86 1.16
N ILE A 11 42.54 -28.36 0.06
CA ILE A 11 42.97 -28.11 -1.37
C ILE A 11 43.04 -29.33 -2.37
N ASN A 12 42.48 -29.13 -3.59
CA ASN A 12 42.63 -29.87 -4.90
C ASN A 12 42.12 -31.34 -5.02
N THR A 13 41.82 -31.91 -6.22
CA THR A 13 42.36 -31.66 -7.61
C THR A 13 41.30 -31.84 -8.74
N ILE A 14 41.60 -31.28 -9.93
CA ILE A 14 40.82 -31.35 -11.19
C ILE A 14 41.17 -32.58 -12.05
N SER A 15 40.23 -33.15 -12.83
CA SER A 15 40.49 -33.73 -14.17
C SER A 15 39.21 -34.01 -14.98
N HIS A 16 39.28 -33.84 -16.31
CA HIS A 16 38.28 -34.29 -17.29
C HIS A 16 38.53 -35.75 -17.70
N LEU A 17 37.51 -36.44 -18.23
CA LEU A 17 37.58 -37.09 -19.54
C LEU A 17 36.18 -37.50 -20.06
N THR A 18 36.12 -37.91 -21.34
CA THR A 18 34.90 -37.98 -22.15
C THR A 18 34.69 -39.35 -22.82
N LEU A 19 33.46 -39.58 -23.29
CA LEU A 19 33.07 -40.46 -24.41
C LEU A 19 33.47 -41.95 -24.38
N SER A 20 32.42 -42.81 -24.40
CA SER A 20 32.33 -43.87 -25.41
C SER A 20 30.88 -44.34 -25.59
N HIS A 21 30.38 -44.35 -26.83
CA HIS A 21 29.21 -45.13 -27.22
C HIS A 21 29.63 -46.56 -27.54
N THR A 22 28.88 -47.56 -27.07
CA THR A 22 28.79 -48.87 -27.74
C THR A 22 27.35 -49.36 -27.71
N CYS A 23 26.87 -49.83 -28.87
CA CYS A 23 25.57 -50.46 -29.03
C CYS A 23 25.74 -51.98 -29.02
N ASN A 24 24.79 -52.73 -28.45
CA ASN A 24 24.36 -53.95 -29.14
C ASN A 24 22.98 -54.47 -28.74
N ASN A 25 22.32 -55.11 -29.70
CA ASN A 25 21.04 -55.80 -29.54
C ASN A 25 21.26 -57.26 -29.10
N THR A 26 20.36 -57.81 -28.29
CA THR A 26 19.88 -59.18 -28.53
C THR A 26 18.51 -59.43 -27.90
N LYS A 27 17.58 -59.95 -28.69
CA LYS A 27 16.34 -60.56 -28.19
C LYS A 27 16.63 -61.99 -27.76
N VAL A 28 16.11 -62.41 -26.60
CA VAL A 28 15.87 -63.83 -26.31
C VAL A 28 14.44 -64.00 -25.81
N THR A 29 13.54 -64.40 -26.71
CA THR A 29 12.20 -64.88 -26.36
C THR A 29 12.12 -66.38 -26.63
N ARG A 30 11.91 -67.20 -25.60
CA ARG A 30 11.44 -68.59 -25.76
C ARG A 30 10.48 -68.97 -24.64
N SER A 31 9.27 -69.35 -25.04
CA SER A 31 8.20 -69.84 -24.17
C SER A 31 8.22 -71.35 -24.10
N PHE A 32 7.99 -71.94 -22.92
CA PHE A 32 7.54 -73.34 -22.81
C PHE A 32 6.52 -73.55 -21.67
N LYS A 33 5.25 -73.35 -22.03
CA LYS A 33 4.07 -74.19 -21.68
C LYS A 33 3.95 -74.86 -20.29
N LYS A 34 2.83 -74.49 -19.63
CA LYS A 34 1.70 -75.39 -19.27
C LYS A 34 1.78 -76.20 -17.96
N GLN A 35 1.02 -75.74 -16.96
CA GLN A 35 0.23 -76.60 -16.07
C GLN A 35 -1.16 -75.97 -15.87
N MET A 36 -2.21 -76.55 -16.48
CA MET A 36 -3.60 -76.23 -16.13
C MET A 36 -4.07 -77.24 -15.08
N MET A 37 -4.50 -76.76 -13.91
CA MET A 37 -5.28 -77.58 -12.98
C MET A 37 -6.70 -77.02 -12.87
N LYS A 38 -7.68 -77.85 -13.21
CA LYS A 38 -9.10 -77.54 -12.95
C LYS A 38 -9.37 -77.76 -11.47
N ASN A 39 -9.76 -76.72 -10.73
CA ASN A 39 -10.50 -76.89 -9.48
C ASN A 39 -11.88 -76.25 -9.62
N ARG A 40 -12.92 -77.09 -9.54
CA ARG A 40 -14.31 -76.65 -9.43
C ARG A 40 -14.65 -76.54 -7.94
N TYR A 41 -14.61 -75.33 -7.40
CA TYR A 41 -15.19 -75.06 -6.08
C TYR A 41 -16.68 -74.74 -6.23
N PRO A 42 -17.58 -75.34 -5.42
CA PRO A 42 -18.99 -74.96 -5.41
C PRO A 42 -19.17 -73.54 -4.84
N LEU A 43 -20.10 -72.78 -5.40
CA LEU A 43 -20.43 -71.43 -4.92
C LEU A 43 -21.17 -71.49 -3.58
N PRO A 44 -20.66 -70.86 -2.50
CA PRO A 44 -21.41 -70.66 -1.26
C PRO A 44 -22.58 -69.67 -1.46
N GLU A 45 -23.55 -69.67 -0.54
CA GLU A 45 -24.81 -68.94 -0.72
C GLU A 45 -24.63 -67.42 -0.94
N ARG A 46 -25.09 -66.96 -2.10
CA ARG A 46 -25.06 -65.56 -2.55
C ARG A 46 -26.00 -64.61 -1.76
N ARG A 47 -26.63 -65.09 -0.68
CA ARG A 47 -27.69 -64.39 0.07
C ARG A 47 -27.16 -63.27 0.97
N TRP A 48 -26.09 -63.50 1.73
CA TRP A 48 -25.61 -62.51 2.71
C TRP A 48 -25.07 -61.24 2.04
N PHE A 49 -24.36 -61.37 0.90
CA PHE A 49 -23.91 -60.20 0.12
C PHE A 49 -25.06 -59.29 -0.35
N VAL A 50 -26.21 -59.87 -0.72
CA VAL A 50 -27.41 -59.10 -1.08
C VAL A 50 -27.99 -58.41 0.16
N ALA A 51 -28.08 -59.11 1.30
CA ALA A 51 -28.55 -58.52 2.55
C ALA A 51 -27.66 -57.35 3.01
N MET A 52 -26.33 -57.48 2.94
CA MET A 52 -25.39 -56.40 3.29
C MET A 52 -25.52 -55.20 2.33
N ALA A 53 -25.73 -55.44 1.03
CA ALA A 53 -25.96 -54.37 0.05
C ALA A 53 -27.28 -53.62 0.32
N VAL A 54 -28.36 -54.33 0.67
CA VAL A 54 -29.65 -53.73 1.06
C VAL A 54 -29.54 -52.93 2.36
N VAL A 55 -28.87 -53.45 3.38
CA VAL A 55 -28.61 -52.71 4.63
C VAL A 55 -27.75 -51.47 4.38
N GLY A 56 -26.75 -51.55 3.50
CA GLY A 56 -25.93 -50.41 3.09
C GLY A 56 -26.73 -49.31 2.37
N LEU A 57 -27.65 -49.70 1.47
CA LEU A 57 -28.55 -48.78 0.78
C LEU A 57 -29.56 -48.12 1.74
N ILE A 58 -30.11 -48.86 2.70
CA ILE A 58 -30.99 -48.31 3.74
C ILE A 58 -30.21 -47.32 4.62
N ALA A 59 -28.99 -47.68 5.04
CA ALA A 59 -28.15 -46.81 5.85
C ALA A 59 -27.80 -45.50 5.13
N THR A 60 -27.42 -45.53 3.85
CA THR A 60 -27.16 -44.30 3.07
C THR A 60 -28.43 -43.49 2.83
N ALA A 61 -29.59 -44.12 2.60
CA ALA A 61 -30.87 -43.41 2.50
C ALA A 61 -31.27 -42.72 3.81
N MET A 62 -31.03 -43.35 4.97
CA MET A 62 -31.25 -42.75 6.29
C MET A 62 -30.26 -41.62 6.59
N PHE A 63 -29.01 -41.74 6.13
CA PHE A 63 -28.00 -40.68 6.28
C PHE A 63 -28.33 -39.46 5.41
N LEU A 64 -28.74 -39.67 4.16
CA LEU A 64 -29.15 -38.62 3.22
C LEU A 64 -30.43 -37.91 3.69
N THR A 65 -31.44 -38.65 4.15
CA THR A 65 -32.68 -38.04 4.66
C THR A 65 -32.45 -37.24 5.95
N ASN A 66 -31.56 -37.70 6.85
CA ASN A 66 -31.14 -36.88 7.99
C ASN A 66 -30.36 -35.62 7.56
N ALA A 67 -29.43 -35.74 6.60
CA ALA A 67 -28.67 -34.59 6.09
C ALA A 67 -29.60 -33.51 5.47
N ILE A 68 -30.56 -33.93 4.64
CA ILE A 68 -31.56 -33.03 4.03
C ILE A 68 -32.44 -32.38 5.12
N ARG A 69 -32.87 -33.16 6.12
CA ARG A 69 -33.67 -32.66 7.25
C ARG A 69 -32.90 -31.67 8.14
N THR A 70 -31.58 -31.79 8.25
CA THR A 70 -30.72 -30.78 8.90
C THR A 70 -30.49 -29.53 8.06
N SER A 71 -30.48 -29.62 6.72
CA SER A 71 -30.38 -28.42 5.87
C SER A 71 -31.66 -27.57 5.87
N GLU A 72 -32.84 -28.18 5.95
CA GLU A 72 -34.12 -27.44 5.92
C GLU A 72 -34.58 -26.92 7.30
N THR A 73 -33.87 -27.23 8.40
CA THR A 73 -34.20 -26.75 9.76
C THR A 73 -33.37 -25.55 10.23
N SER A 74 -32.55 -24.96 9.36
CA SER A 74 -31.65 -23.84 9.69
C SER A 74 -32.14 -22.44 9.27
N TYR A 75 -33.39 -22.30 8.82
CA TYR A 75 -33.97 -21.02 8.35
C TYR A 75 -35.38 -20.76 8.90
N LEU A 76 -35.52 -20.59 10.23
CA LEU A 76 -36.65 -19.88 10.86
C LEU A 76 -36.34 -19.63 12.35
N CYS A 77 -35.91 -18.42 12.70
CA CYS A 77 -35.87 -17.99 14.10
C CYS A 77 -37.29 -17.54 14.52
N PRO A 78 -37.94 -18.16 15.52
CA PRO A 78 -39.13 -17.59 16.12
C PRO A 78 -38.80 -16.23 16.75
N GLY A 79 -39.71 -15.26 16.64
CA GLY A 79 -39.49 -13.91 17.15
C GLY A 79 -39.25 -13.90 18.67
N ALA A 80 -38.02 -13.64 19.08
CA ALA A 80 -37.68 -13.48 20.50
C ALA A 80 -38.39 -12.23 21.07
N LEU A 81 -39.28 -12.45 22.04
CA LEU A 81 -40.02 -11.39 22.72
C LEU A 81 -39.06 -10.36 23.35
N GLY A 82 -39.48 -9.10 23.34
CA GLY A 82 -38.58 -7.95 23.42
C GLY A 82 -37.69 -7.89 24.67
N ILE A 83 -36.40 -8.16 24.49
CA ILE A 83 -35.34 -7.63 25.36
C ILE A 83 -34.83 -6.33 24.72
N ARG A 84 -34.91 -5.22 25.48
CA ARG A 84 -34.54 -3.87 25.03
C ARG A 84 -33.02 -3.70 24.93
N SER A 85 -32.40 -4.37 23.96
CA SER A 85 -31.00 -4.12 23.59
C SER A 85 -30.84 -2.66 23.15
N LYS A 86 -29.72 -2.03 23.54
CA LYS A 86 -29.40 -0.66 23.08
C LYS A 86 -29.26 -0.66 21.56
N THR A 87 -29.68 0.43 20.93
CA THR A 87 -29.53 0.67 19.49
C THR A 87 -28.09 0.46 19.05
N ARG A 88 -27.82 -0.70 18.45
CA ARG A 88 -26.59 -0.98 17.74
C ARG A 88 -26.73 -0.30 16.39
N THR A 89 -26.07 0.84 16.21
CA THR A 89 -26.13 1.60 14.95
C THR A 89 -25.55 0.74 13.83
N GLU A 90 -26.40 0.21 12.96
CA GLU A 90 -25.97 -0.47 11.74
C GLU A 90 -25.42 0.58 10.77
N PHE A 91 -24.11 0.83 10.86
CA PHE A 91 -23.38 1.51 9.81
C PHE A 91 -23.40 0.61 8.57
N SER A 92 -24.25 0.94 7.59
CA SER A 92 -24.13 0.35 6.25
C SER A 92 -22.83 0.83 5.62
N TYR A 93 -21.79 -0.01 5.71
CA TYR A 93 -20.53 0.18 5.01
C TYR A 93 -20.65 -0.41 3.60
N ASP A 94 -21.56 0.13 2.79
CA ASP A 94 -21.62 -0.15 1.36
C ASP A 94 -20.30 0.29 0.71
N ALA A 95 -19.46 -0.69 0.35
CA ALA A 95 -18.13 -0.43 -0.16
C ALA A 95 -18.21 0.25 -1.52
N SER A 96 -17.64 1.46 -1.61
CA SER A 96 -17.62 2.22 -2.85
C SER A 96 -16.89 1.46 -3.98
N PRO A 97 -17.23 1.68 -5.27
CA PRO A 97 -16.60 0.97 -6.38
C PRO A 97 -15.06 1.08 -6.41
N ILE A 98 -14.50 2.20 -5.93
CA ILE A 98 -13.04 2.39 -5.81
C ILE A 98 -12.42 1.54 -4.69
N GLN A 99 -13.14 1.28 -3.60
CA GLN A 99 -12.70 0.39 -2.53
C GLN A 99 -12.72 -1.08 -2.96
N LEU A 100 -13.77 -1.51 -3.67
CA LEU A 100 -13.83 -2.85 -4.26
C LEU A 100 -12.70 -3.04 -5.30
N ARG A 101 -12.44 -2.03 -6.15
CA ARG A 101 -11.31 -2.02 -7.09
C ARG A 101 -9.96 -2.10 -6.37
N ALA A 102 -9.77 -1.35 -5.29
CA ALA A 102 -8.54 -1.38 -4.51
C ALA A 102 -8.32 -2.76 -3.86
N ILE A 103 -9.35 -3.35 -3.23
CA ILE A 103 -9.28 -4.69 -2.64
C ILE A 103 -8.87 -5.72 -3.71
N LEU A 104 -9.54 -5.73 -4.87
CA LEU A 104 -9.19 -6.65 -5.96
C LEU A 104 -7.76 -6.44 -6.47
N HIS A 105 -7.35 -5.19 -6.66
CA HIS A 105 -6.00 -4.85 -7.12
C HIS A 105 -4.92 -5.32 -6.13
N TYR A 106 -5.00 -4.95 -4.85
CA TYR A 106 -3.97 -5.31 -3.87
C TYR A 106 -4.01 -6.78 -3.42
N ALA A 107 -5.13 -7.48 -3.59
CA ALA A 107 -5.22 -8.93 -3.34
C ALA A 107 -4.67 -9.79 -4.50
N THR A 108 -4.48 -9.23 -5.70
CA THR A 108 -4.04 -9.98 -6.89
C THR A 108 -2.73 -9.47 -7.51
N SER A 109 -2.35 -8.21 -7.24
CA SER A 109 -1.08 -7.62 -7.66
C SER A 109 0.12 -8.26 -6.93
N ARG A 110 1.23 -8.40 -7.65
CA ARG A 110 2.55 -8.72 -7.06
C ARG A 110 3.34 -7.48 -6.64
N VAL A 111 2.82 -6.29 -6.96
CA VAL A 111 3.41 -4.99 -6.62
C VAL A 111 2.57 -4.34 -5.53
N VAL A 112 3.22 -3.94 -4.44
CA VAL A 112 2.62 -3.38 -3.23
C VAL A 112 3.10 -1.94 -2.99
N PRO A 113 2.41 -1.14 -2.14
CA PRO A 113 2.87 0.17 -1.71
C PRO A 113 4.32 0.18 -1.17
N GLN A 114 5.04 1.29 -1.39
CA GLN A 114 6.39 1.50 -0.84
C GLN A 114 6.40 1.75 0.67
N GLN A 115 5.32 2.30 1.22
CA GLN A 115 5.15 2.52 2.65
C GLN A 115 4.72 1.21 3.35
N SER A 116 5.26 0.95 4.54
CA SER A 116 4.87 -0.19 5.35
C SER A 116 3.47 -0.05 5.93
N VAL A 117 2.85 -1.18 6.30
CA VAL A 117 1.52 -1.22 6.94
C VAL A 117 1.46 -0.33 8.20
N SER A 118 2.57 -0.17 8.92
CA SER A 118 2.68 0.69 10.11
C SER A 118 2.81 2.18 9.81
N GLU A 119 3.37 2.55 8.66
CA GLU A 119 3.43 3.94 8.18
C GLU A 119 2.04 4.33 7.64
N ILE A 120 1.48 3.52 6.74
CA ILE A 120 0.14 3.70 6.14
C ILE A 120 -0.96 3.86 7.20
N LYS A 121 -0.87 3.09 8.30
CA LYS A 121 -1.84 3.17 9.39
C LYS A 121 -1.94 4.56 10.04
N ILE A 122 -0.87 5.35 10.13
CA ILE A 122 -0.97 6.69 10.73
C ILE A 122 -1.91 7.58 9.89
N SER A 123 -1.73 7.59 8.57
CA SER A 123 -2.58 8.37 7.67
C SER A 123 -4.01 7.83 7.64
N LEU A 124 -4.20 6.50 7.60
CA LEU A 124 -5.53 5.89 7.64
C LEU A 124 -6.29 6.17 8.95
N ASP A 125 -5.61 6.11 10.10
CA ASP A 125 -6.22 6.37 11.40
C ASP A 125 -6.60 7.85 11.55
N VAL A 126 -5.80 8.78 11.00
CA VAL A 126 -6.17 10.19 10.89
C VAL A 126 -7.39 10.39 9.98
N ILE A 127 -7.40 9.83 8.77
CA ILE A 127 -8.53 9.94 7.83
C ILE A 127 -9.83 9.46 8.48
N LYS A 128 -9.80 8.32 9.20
CA LYS A 128 -10.94 7.83 9.98
C LYS A 128 -11.35 8.79 11.09
N SER A 129 -10.40 9.37 11.82
CA SER A 129 -10.67 10.26 12.96
C SER A 129 -11.39 11.56 12.56
N LEU A 130 -11.24 12.00 11.30
CA LEU A 130 -11.93 13.17 10.77
C LEU A 130 -13.42 12.93 10.50
N GLY A 131 -13.85 11.67 10.33
CA GLY A 131 -15.27 11.28 10.28
C GLY A 131 -16.07 11.79 9.08
N ARG A 132 -15.41 12.35 8.06
CA ARG A 132 -16.02 12.96 6.87
C ARG A 132 -15.15 12.74 5.62
N PRO A 133 -15.69 12.93 4.40
CA PRO A 133 -14.88 13.18 3.21
C PRO A 133 -13.91 14.35 3.42
N ILE A 134 -12.71 14.24 2.83
CA ILE A 134 -11.63 15.22 3.00
C ILE A 134 -11.06 15.69 1.66
N ASN A 135 -10.36 16.83 1.71
CA ASN A 135 -9.43 17.24 0.65
C ASN A 135 -8.04 16.67 0.97
N PHE A 136 -7.56 15.73 0.16
CA PHE A 136 -6.27 15.04 0.31
C PHE A 136 -5.35 15.30 -0.90
N LEU A 137 -4.25 16.01 -0.67
CA LEU A 137 -3.18 16.20 -1.66
C LEU A 137 -2.09 15.15 -1.46
N VAL A 138 -1.58 14.59 -2.54
CA VAL A 138 -0.43 13.67 -2.54
C VAL A 138 0.61 14.21 -3.50
N PHE A 139 1.77 14.63 -2.98
CA PHE A 139 2.98 14.73 -3.81
C PHE A 139 3.52 13.30 -3.97
N GLY A 140 3.39 12.77 -5.18
CA GLY A 140 3.66 11.39 -5.58
C GLY A 140 2.48 10.75 -6.30
N LEU A 141 2.78 9.93 -7.30
CA LEU A 141 1.83 9.02 -7.94
C LEU A 141 2.50 7.64 -8.07
N GLY A 142 1.74 6.56 -7.92
CA GLY A 142 2.30 5.21 -8.03
C GLY A 142 1.36 4.11 -7.58
N HIS A 143 1.96 2.97 -7.21
CA HIS A 143 1.23 1.74 -6.88
C HIS A 143 0.37 1.85 -5.61
N ASP A 144 0.54 2.88 -4.78
CA ASP A 144 -0.26 3.16 -3.58
C ASP A 144 -1.43 4.14 -3.83
N SER A 145 -1.48 4.79 -4.99
CA SER A 145 -2.41 5.90 -5.23
C SER A 145 -3.87 5.45 -5.30
N LEU A 146 -4.12 4.22 -5.76
CA LEU A 146 -5.45 3.60 -5.70
C LEU A 146 -5.89 3.32 -4.25
N MET A 147 -4.98 2.90 -3.37
CA MET A 147 -5.23 2.77 -1.93
C MET A 147 -5.58 4.13 -1.32
N TRP A 148 -4.76 5.16 -1.56
CA TRP A 148 -4.98 6.51 -1.01
C TRP A 148 -6.32 7.10 -1.42
N ALA A 149 -6.70 6.99 -2.70
CA ALA A 149 -8.02 7.42 -3.16
C ALA A 149 -9.17 6.58 -2.56
N SER A 150 -8.97 5.26 -2.36
CA SER A 150 -9.98 4.39 -1.74
C SER A 150 -10.22 4.63 -0.24
N PHE A 151 -9.26 5.27 0.45
CA PHE A 151 -9.42 5.69 1.85
C PHE A 151 -10.31 6.93 2.00
N ASN A 152 -10.57 7.68 0.93
CA ASN A 152 -11.31 8.93 0.93
C ASN A 152 -12.59 8.85 0.04
N PRO A 153 -13.52 7.92 0.30
CA PRO A 153 -14.72 7.76 -0.52
C PRO A 153 -15.60 9.03 -0.43
N GLY A 154 -15.97 9.56 -1.59
CA GLY A 154 -16.76 10.80 -1.69
C GLY A 154 -15.98 12.10 -1.44
N GLY A 155 -14.66 12.03 -1.17
CA GLY A 155 -13.80 13.20 -1.02
C GLY A 155 -12.90 13.46 -2.24
N THR A 156 -12.16 14.56 -2.19
CA THR A 156 -11.19 14.93 -3.23
C THR A 156 -9.83 14.36 -2.90
N THR A 157 -9.27 13.52 -3.77
CA THR A 157 -7.87 13.06 -3.67
C THR A 157 -7.14 13.41 -4.97
N VAL A 158 -6.04 14.15 -4.87
CA VAL A 158 -5.29 14.68 -6.02
C VAL A 158 -3.80 14.32 -5.90
N PHE A 159 -3.21 13.86 -7.00
CA PHE A 159 -1.83 13.36 -7.07
C PHE A 159 -0.95 14.25 -7.95
N LEU A 160 0.26 14.56 -7.50
CA LEU A 160 1.23 15.44 -8.19
C LEU A 160 2.56 14.71 -8.40
N GLU A 161 2.98 14.54 -9.65
CA GLU A 161 4.14 13.70 -10.03
C GLU A 161 5.03 14.43 -11.06
N GLU A 162 6.36 14.27 -10.98
CA GLU A 162 7.27 14.94 -11.92
C GLU A 162 7.41 14.26 -13.29
N ASP A 163 7.17 12.94 -13.40
CA ASP A 163 7.37 12.20 -14.66
C ASP A 163 6.04 12.02 -15.43
N PRO A 164 5.84 12.71 -16.58
CA PRO A 164 4.62 12.57 -17.38
C PRO A 164 4.42 11.17 -17.98
N LYS A 165 5.49 10.39 -18.17
CA LYS A 165 5.38 9.00 -18.65
C LYS A 165 4.85 8.10 -17.53
N TRP A 166 5.27 8.36 -16.30
CA TRP A 166 4.76 7.67 -15.12
C TRP A 166 3.28 8.00 -14.86
N VAL A 167 2.90 9.29 -14.97
CA VAL A 167 1.50 9.73 -14.94
C VAL A 167 0.66 8.97 -15.98
N HIS A 168 1.09 8.94 -17.24
CA HIS A 168 0.38 8.20 -18.28
C HIS A 168 0.28 6.69 -17.98
N SER A 169 1.35 6.07 -17.46
CA SER A 169 1.36 4.65 -17.12
C SER A 169 0.39 4.30 -15.99
N ILE A 170 0.36 5.09 -14.91
CA ILE A 170 -0.53 4.82 -13.77
C ILE A 170 -1.99 5.13 -14.13
N LEU A 171 -2.26 6.22 -14.86
CA LEU A 171 -3.63 6.56 -15.30
C LEU A 171 -4.20 5.57 -16.31
N LYS A 172 -3.39 4.84 -17.07
CA LYS A 172 -3.86 3.74 -17.92
C LYS A 172 -4.50 2.61 -17.09
N ASP A 173 -3.86 2.24 -15.98
CA ASP A 173 -4.31 1.13 -15.11
C ASP A 173 -5.33 1.60 -14.05
N ALA A 174 -5.37 2.90 -13.76
CA ALA A 174 -6.29 3.53 -12.81
C ALA A 174 -6.85 4.90 -13.31
N PRO A 175 -7.65 4.93 -14.39
CA PRO A 175 -8.13 6.17 -15.04
C PRO A 175 -9.13 7.00 -14.22
N GLY A 176 -9.48 6.57 -13.00
CA GLY A 176 -10.30 7.34 -12.06
C GLY A 176 -9.49 8.19 -11.07
N LEU A 177 -8.16 8.17 -11.13
CA LEU A 177 -7.30 9.00 -10.27
C LEU A 177 -7.16 10.41 -10.87
N ARG A 178 -7.31 11.45 -10.05
CA ARG A 178 -7.02 12.84 -10.43
C ARG A 178 -5.53 13.11 -10.26
N ALA A 179 -4.76 13.09 -11.34
CA ALA A 179 -3.31 13.26 -11.30
C ALA A 179 -2.80 14.30 -12.29
N HIS A 180 -1.83 15.11 -11.87
CA HIS A 180 -1.22 16.16 -12.68
C HIS A 180 0.31 16.03 -12.70
N THR A 181 0.92 16.28 -13.86
CA THR A 181 2.37 16.41 -13.97
C THR A 181 2.82 17.77 -13.46
N VAL A 182 3.80 17.80 -12.56
CA VAL A 182 4.37 19.03 -11.98
C VAL A 182 5.83 19.16 -12.37
N ARG A 183 6.18 20.26 -13.06
CA ARG A 183 7.59 20.56 -13.36
C ARG A 183 8.25 21.23 -12.15
N TYR A 184 9.12 20.50 -11.47
CA TYR A 184 9.95 21.05 -10.41
C TYR A 184 11.17 21.82 -10.98
N ARG A 185 11.63 22.83 -10.23
CA ARG A 185 12.78 23.69 -10.57
C ARG A 185 13.91 23.67 -9.53
N THR A 186 13.73 22.96 -8.42
CA THR A 186 14.80 22.64 -7.46
C THR A 186 15.57 21.40 -7.89
N GLN A 187 16.76 21.20 -7.32
CA GLN A 187 17.49 19.91 -7.38
C GLN A 187 18.06 19.59 -5.99
N LEU A 188 18.24 18.30 -5.68
CA LEU A 188 18.69 17.81 -4.37
C LEU A 188 20.05 18.39 -3.97
N ARG A 189 20.97 18.55 -4.92
CA ARG A 189 22.28 19.17 -4.71
C ARG A 189 22.20 20.63 -4.24
N ASP A 190 21.15 21.34 -4.63
CA ASP A 190 20.94 22.76 -4.30
C ASP A 190 20.31 22.96 -2.91
N ALA A 191 19.89 21.88 -2.23
CA ALA A 191 19.13 21.96 -0.96
C ALA A 191 19.80 22.81 0.13
N LYS A 192 21.13 22.79 0.27
CA LYS A 192 21.84 23.67 1.21
C LYS A 192 21.78 25.14 0.78
N GLY A 193 21.90 25.42 -0.51
CA GLY A 193 21.81 26.76 -1.07
C GLY A 193 20.42 27.36 -0.90
N LEU A 194 19.39 26.60 -1.29
CA LEU A 194 17.98 26.97 -1.16
C LEU A 194 17.60 27.29 0.31
N LEU A 195 18.00 26.45 1.26
CA LEU A 195 17.78 26.67 2.70
C LEU A 195 18.50 27.93 3.23
N THR A 196 19.58 28.35 2.58
CA THR A 196 20.30 29.58 2.94
C THR A 196 19.63 30.80 2.32
N SER A 197 19.26 30.74 1.02
CA SER A 197 18.75 31.88 0.26
C SER A 197 17.30 32.25 0.55
N TYR A 198 16.45 31.30 0.97
CA TYR A 198 15.02 31.61 1.22
C TYR A 198 14.84 32.65 2.33
N ARG A 199 15.73 32.67 3.34
CA ARG A 199 15.68 33.62 4.47
C ARG A 199 15.91 35.07 4.05
N SER A 200 16.59 35.30 2.93
CA SER A 200 16.85 36.61 2.34
C SER A 200 15.86 37.01 1.22
N GLU A 201 14.98 36.10 0.80
CA GLU A 201 13.98 36.35 -0.24
C GLU A 201 12.63 36.74 0.39
N PRO A 202 12.17 38.01 0.28
CA PRO A 202 10.91 38.45 0.87
C PRO A 202 9.68 37.63 0.45
N SER A 203 9.63 37.09 -0.77
CA SER A 203 8.52 36.24 -1.22
C SER A 203 8.59 34.78 -0.73
N CYS A 204 9.68 34.39 -0.04
CA CYS A 204 9.77 33.14 0.71
C CYS A 204 9.47 33.31 2.22
N SER A 205 9.20 34.53 2.72
CA SER A 205 9.05 34.75 4.17
C SER A 205 7.80 34.06 4.73
N PRO A 206 7.80 33.60 6.01
CA PRO A 206 6.64 32.95 6.64
C PRO A 206 5.40 33.88 6.79
N THR A 207 5.55 35.17 6.48
CA THR A 207 4.53 36.23 6.56
C THR A 207 4.06 36.72 5.18
N LYS A 208 4.77 36.38 4.10
CA LYS A 208 4.50 36.85 2.72
C LYS A 208 4.52 35.74 1.68
N ALA A 209 4.86 34.50 2.04
CA ALA A 209 4.95 33.38 1.11
C ALA A 209 3.59 33.05 0.47
N TYR A 210 3.59 33.11 -0.86
CA TYR A 210 2.53 32.61 -1.74
C TYR A 210 3.15 31.61 -2.73
N LEU A 211 2.31 30.88 -3.47
CA LEU A 211 2.77 29.84 -4.40
C LEU A 211 2.54 30.22 -5.86
N ARG A 212 1.29 30.27 -6.34
CA ARG A 212 0.92 30.59 -7.75
C ARG A 212 1.69 31.82 -8.25
N GLY A 213 2.50 31.66 -9.32
CA GLY A 213 3.29 32.73 -9.93
C GLY A 213 4.48 33.28 -9.11
N ASN A 214 4.85 32.68 -7.97
CA ASN A 214 5.98 33.13 -7.16
C ASN A 214 7.34 32.71 -7.76
N GLU A 215 7.72 33.31 -8.89
CA GLU A 215 8.99 33.01 -9.55
C GLU A 215 10.22 33.32 -8.69
N ALA A 216 10.18 34.38 -7.88
CA ALA A 216 11.31 34.79 -7.03
C ALA A 216 11.65 33.75 -5.95
N CYS A 217 10.65 33.19 -5.26
CA CYS A 217 10.90 32.18 -4.24
C CYS A 217 11.16 30.81 -4.89
N LYS A 218 12.44 30.45 -5.09
CA LYS A 218 12.85 29.17 -5.70
C LYS A 218 12.28 27.89 -5.05
N LEU A 219 11.82 27.96 -3.79
CA LEU A 219 11.15 26.85 -3.10
C LEU A 219 9.63 26.77 -3.36
N ALA A 220 9.01 27.84 -3.87
CA ALA A 220 7.61 27.82 -4.25
C ALA A 220 7.42 27.02 -5.54
N LEU A 221 6.48 26.07 -5.49
CA LEU A 221 5.87 25.48 -6.68
C LEU A 221 4.85 26.49 -7.21
N GLU A 222 5.25 27.25 -8.24
CA GLU A 222 4.48 28.39 -8.78
C GLU A 222 3.55 28.05 -9.95
N ASN A 223 3.69 26.82 -10.44
CA ASN A 223 3.14 26.27 -11.67
C ASN A 223 2.24 25.03 -11.44
N LEU A 224 1.55 24.96 -10.30
CA LEU A 224 0.56 23.91 -10.02
C LEU A 224 -0.79 24.22 -10.71
N PRO A 225 -1.66 23.23 -10.93
CA PRO A 225 -3.03 23.48 -11.39
C PRO A 225 -3.82 24.36 -10.40
N ASP A 226 -4.75 25.16 -10.91
CA ASP A 226 -5.56 26.08 -10.09
C ASP A 226 -6.33 25.35 -8.98
N GLU A 227 -6.82 24.13 -9.23
CA GLU A 227 -7.48 23.30 -8.22
C GLU A 227 -6.59 22.99 -7.00
N VAL A 228 -5.27 23.01 -7.15
CA VAL A 228 -4.32 22.79 -6.04
C VAL A 228 -4.13 24.04 -5.18
N TYR A 229 -4.29 25.23 -5.79
CA TYR A 229 -4.18 26.52 -5.11
C TYR A 229 -5.50 27.00 -4.50
N GLU A 230 -6.64 26.61 -5.05
CA GLU A 230 -7.98 27.00 -4.59
C GLU A 230 -8.57 26.03 -3.56
N THR A 231 -8.03 24.81 -3.46
CA THR A 231 -8.48 23.82 -2.47
C THR A 231 -7.80 24.01 -1.11
N GLU A 232 -8.60 24.07 -0.05
CA GLU A 232 -8.10 23.96 1.33
C GLU A 232 -7.83 22.48 1.68
N TRP A 233 -6.55 22.10 1.74
CA TRP A 233 -6.13 20.74 2.00
C TRP A 233 -6.24 20.38 3.50
N ASP A 234 -7.03 19.37 3.83
CA ASP A 234 -7.12 18.79 5.17
C ASP A 234 -5.93 17.86 5.44
N LEU A 235 -5.49 17.14 4.39
CA LEU A 235 -4.40 16.19 4.44
C LEU A 235 -3.42 16.44 3.28
N ILE A 236 -2.13 16.39 3.56
CA ILE A 236 -1.07 16.44 2.54
C ILE A 236 -0.08 15.30 2.80
N MET A 237 0.09 14.39 1.84
CA MET A 237 1.16 13.39 1.82
C MET A 237 2.30 13.87 0.93
N ILE A 238 3.54 13.77 1.40
CA ILE A 238 4.75 14.16 0.69
C ILE A 238 5.65 12.93 0.54
N ASP A 239 5.41 12.15 -0.52
CA ASP A 239 6.22 10.97 -0.89
C ASP A 239 6.91 11.14 -2.26
N ALA A 240 6.84 12.31 -2.86
CA ALA A 240 7.61 12.70 -4.04
C ALA A 240 7.89 14.22 -4.00
N PRO A 241 8.68 14.80 -4.93
CA PRO A 241 9.38 14.17 -6.05
C PRO A 241 10.56 13.27 -5.64
N LYS A 242 11.15 12.57 -6.60
CA LYS A 242 12.37 11.76 -6.44
C LYS A 242 13.50 12.59 -5.80
N GLY A 243 14.24 11.96 -4.87
CA GLY A 243 15.26 12.60 -4.04
C GLY A 243 16.46 11.70 -3.70
N TYR A 244 16.81 10.77 -4.59
CA TYR A 244 17.89 9.79 -4.38
C TYR A 244 19.14 10.00 -5.26
N PHE A 245 19.18 11.06 -6.09
CA PHE A 245 20.37 11.48 -6.84
C PHE A 245 20.46 13.02 -6.89
N ALA A 246 21.64 13.57 -7.19
CA ALA A 246 21.97 14.99 -7.03
C ALA A 246 21.10 15.94 -7.89
N GLU A 247 20.79 15.52 -9.11
CA GLU A 247 19.97 16.24 -10.10
C GLU A 247 18.47 15.98 -9.92
N ALA A 248 18.08 15.06 -9.03
CA ALA A 248 16.68 14.77 -8.74
C ALA A 248 16.02 16.00 -8.09
N PRO A 249 14.72 16.27 -8.34
CA PRO A 249 14.12 17.52 -7.85
C PRO A 249 14.19 17.74 -6.34
N GLY A 250 14.08 16.65 -5.56
CA GLY A 250 14.10 16.63 -4.11
C GLY A 250 12.85 17.24 -3.46
N ARG A 251 12.47 16.75 -2.28
CA ARG A 251 11.19 17.12 -1.63
C ARG A 251 11.16 18.53 -1.03
N MET A 252 12.23 19.32 -1.17
CA MET A 252 12.37 20.67 -0.63
C MET A 252 11.21 21.59 -1.00
N ALA A 253 10.84 21.65 -2.27
CA ALA A 253 9.77 22.53 -2.76
C ALA A 253 8.37 22.04 -2.36
N ALA A 254 8.16 20.72 -2.26
CA ALA A 254 6.91 20.14 -1.79
C ALA A 254 6.70 20.39 -0.28
N VAL A 255 7.75 20.23 0.53
CA VAL A 255 7.74 20.54 1.98
C VAL A 255 7.47 22.03 2.23
N PHE A 256 8.15 22.92 1.49
CA PHE A 256 7.87 24.36 1.56
C PHE A 256 6.42 24.67 1.16
N SER A 257 5.94 24.11 0.03
CA SER A 257 4.60 24.37 -0.48
C SER A 257 3.51 23.87 0.48
N ALA A 258 3.69 22.70 1.10
CA ALA A 258 2.79 22.18 2.12
C ALA A 258 2.74 23.08 3.37
N ALA A 259 3.89 23.61 3.82
CA ALA A 259 3.95 24.55 4.93
C ALA A 259 3.22 25.87 4.63
N VAL A 260 3.37 26.39 3.40
CA VAL A 260 2.69 27.61 2.94
C VAL A 260 1.18 27.38 2.80
N MET A 261 0.74 26.27 2.20
CA MET A 261 -0.68 25.90 2.10
C MET A 261 -1.33 25.79 3.50
N ALA A 262 -0.71 25.03 4.42
CA ALA A 262 -1.24 24.82 5.76
C ALA A 262 -1.33 26.11 6.58
N ARG A 263 -0.31 26.98 6.51
CA ARG A 263 -0.31 28.28 7.21
C ARG A 263 -1.31 29.27 6.61
N ASN A 264 -1.50 29.26 5.29
CA ASN A 264 -2.37 30.21 4.58
C ASN A 264 -3.85 29.81 4.55
N ARG A 265 -4.21 28.59 4.99
CA ARG A 265 -5.60 28.11 5.16
C ARG A 265 -6.45 29.13 5.93
N LYS A 266 -7.68 29.37 5.45
CA LYS A 266 -8.69 30.27 5.99
C LYS A 266 -9.74 29.51 6.81
N GLY A 267 -10.09 28.30 6.39
CA GLY A 267 -10.96 27.40 7.13
C GLY A 267 -10.35 26.94 8.46
N SER A 268 -11.21 26.61 9.42
CA SER A 268 -10.78 26.12 10.73
C SER A 268 -10.17 24.71 10.69
N GLY A 269 -9.62 24.29 11.83
CA GLY A 269 -8.88 23.03 11.97
C GLY A 269 -7.39 23.18 11.69
N VAL A 270 -6.71 22.05 11.52
CA VAL A 270 -5.29 21.96 11.16
C VAL A 270 -5.16 21.18 9.85
N THR A 271 -4.15 21.50 9.05
CA THR A 271 -3.74 20.62 7.95
C THR A 271 -2.81 19.54 8.51
N HIS A 272 -3.15 18.28 8.24
CA HIS A 272 -2.34 17.13 8.59
C HIS A 272 -1.30 16.88 7.49
N VAL A 273 -0.02 17.12 7.77
CA VAL A 273 1.06 16.91 6.80
C VAL A 273 1.85 15.65 7.16
N PHE A 274 2.01 14.76 6.18
CA PHE A 274 2.81 13.55 6.26
C PHE A 274 4.02 13.69 5.35
N LEU A 275 5.23 13.49 5.88
CA LEU A 275 6.46 13.47 5.09
C LEU A 275 7.12 12.09 5.21
N HIS A 276 7.47 11.51 4.07
CA HIS A 276 8.12 10.20 3.97
C HIS A 276 9.62 10.32 3.62
N ASP A 277 10.35 9.20 3.68
CA ASP A 277 11.83 9.11 3.64
C ASP A 277 12.55 10.05 4.64
N VAL A 278 11.97 10.28 5.83
CA VAL A 278 12.60 11.08 6.89
C VAL A 278 13.77 10.37 7.59
N ASP A 279 14.24 9.25 7.07
CA ASP A 279 15.57 8.72 7.36
C ASP A 279 16.66 9.60 6.71
N ARG A 280 16.37 10.20 5.55
CA ARG A 280 17.29 11.09 4.81
C ARG A 280 17.51 12.43 5.50
N LYS A 281 18.71 12.99 5.33
CA LYS A 281 19.11 14.25 5.97
C LYS A 281 18.37 15.48 5.44
N VAL A 282 18.09 15.54 4.13
CA VAL A 282 17.44 16.72 3.51
C VAL A 282 16.00 16.82 3.97
N GLU A 283 15.24 15.73 3.88
CA GLU A 283 13.86 15.62 4.37
C GLU A 283 13.73 16.02 5.85
N LYS A 284 14.59 15.52 6.75
CA LYS A 284 14.60 15.95 8.17
C LYS A 284 14.80 17.47 8.32
N VAL A 285 15.82 18.03 7.69
CA VAL A 285 16.18 19.44 7.83
C VAL A 285 15.08 20.36 7.30
N TYR A 286 14.47 20.00 6.17
CA TYR A 286 13.35 20.76 5.61
C TYR A 286 12.07 20.63 6.44
N ALA A 287 11.81 19.46 7.04
CA ALA A 287 10.70 19.29 7.96
C ALA A 287 10.85 20.15 9.21
N GLU A 288 12.06 20.20 9.78
CA GLU A 288 12.32 20.96 11.01
C GLU A 288 12.38 22.48 10.79
N GLU A 289 12.75 22.95 9.60
CA GLU A 289 12.74 24.38 9.22
C GLU A 289 11.35 24.89 8.77
N PHE A 290 10.50 24.06 8.14
CA PHE A 290 9.23 24.51 7.53
C PHE A 290 7.96 23.91 8.14
N LEU A 291 7.96 22.62 8.51
CA LEU A 291 6.81 21.94 9.14
C LEU A 291 6.82 22.07 10.67
N CYS A 292 8.00 22.32 11.23
CA CYS A 292 8.33 22.59 12.63
C CYS A 292 8.20 21.41 13.60
N ARG A 293 9.26 21.21 14.40
CA ARG A 293 9.28 20.19 15.48
C ARG A 293 8.13 20.33 16.48
N LYS A 294 7.67 21.57 16.74
CA LYS A 294 6.52 21.87 17.62
C LYS A 294 5.17 21.37 17.10
N ASN A 295 5.06 21.07 15.81
CA ASN A 295 3.86 20.55 15.16
C ASN A 295 3.91 19.03 14.93
N LEU A 296 5.03 18.37 15.24
CA LEU A 296 5.23 16.93 15.02
C LEU A 296 4.43 16.12 16.05
N VAL A 297 3.45 15.36 15.58
CA VAL A 297 2.56 14.53 16.43
C VAL A 297 3.14 13.13 16.62
N LYS A 298 3.65 12.52 15.54
CA LYS A 298 4.12 11.12 15.57
C LYS A 298 5.13 10.84 14.46
N GLY A 299 6.03 9.89 14.69
CA GLY A 299 6.84 9.26 13.64
C GLY A 299 6.81 7.74 13.77
N VAL A 300 6.77 7.04 12.64
CA VAL A 300 6.90 5.56 12.54
C VAL A 300 7.69 5.25 11.27
N GLY A 301 8.68 4.37 11.36
CA GLY A 301 9.55 4.06 10.22
C GLY A 301 10.22 5.31 9.67
N ARG A 302 9.96 5.61 8.40
CA ARG A 302 10.42 6.78 7.65
C ARG A 302 9.32 7.83 7.44
N LEU A 303 8.14 7.67 8.07
CA LEU A 303 7.02 8.61 7.98
C LEU A 303 6.93 9.47 9.24
N TRP A 304 6.91 10.80 9.08
CA TRP A 304 6.57 11.78 10.13
C TRP A 304 5.22 12.44 9.84
N HIS A 305 4.40 12.58 10.88
CA HIS A 305 3.08 13.20 10.84
C HIS A 305 3.06 14.49 11.68
N PHE A 306 2.66 15.59 11.06
CA PHE A 306 2.54 16.92 11.62
C PHE A 306 1.08 17.40 11.60
N GLN A 307 0.68 18.19 12.59
CA GLN A 307 -0.55 18.99 12.58
C GLN A 307 -0.18 20.47 12.53
N ILE A 308 -0.41 21.12 11.39
CA ILE A 308 -0.02 22.51 11.17
C ILE A 308 -1.29 23.38 11.17
N PRO A 309 -1.45 24.32 12.13
CA PRO A 309 -2.56 25.25 12.13
C PRO A 309 -2.37 26.39 11.10
N PRO A 310 -3.48 27.04 10.68
CA PRO A 310 -3.45 28.38 10.09
C PRO A 310 -2.59 29.35 10.92
N SER A 311 -1.89 30.27 10.26
CA SER A 311 -1.00 31.23 10.93
C SER A 311 -1.36 32.67 10.62
N ASN A 312 -1.85 33.37 11.64
CA ASN A 312 -2.13 34.81 11.61
C ASN A 312 -0.95 35.66 12.14
N ASP A 313 0.22 35.05 12.33
CA ASP A 313 1.41 35.76 12.81
C ASP A 313 2.04 36.58 11.69
N THR A 314 1.78 37.89 11.69
CA THR A 314 2.32 38.89 10.76
C THR A 314 3.76 39.30 11.06
N HIS A 315 4.36 38.84 12.15
CA HIS A 315 5.70 39.23 12.62
C HIS A 315 6.70 38.07 12.64
N ALA A 316 6.27 36.85 12.29
CA ALA A 316 7.12 35.68 12.15
C ALA A 316 8.38 35.96 11.31
N SER A 317 9.55 35.80 11.92
CA SER A 317 10.85 35.88 11.23
C SER A 317 11.30 34.53 10.64
N ARG A 318 10.65 33.43 11.05
CA ARG A 318 10.84 32.06 10.57
C ARG A 318 9.49 31.32 10.55
N PHE A 319 9.41 30.20 9.84
CA PHE A 319 8.26 29.30 9.92
C PHE A 319 8.16 28.66 11.32
N CYS A 320 9.31 28.40 11.95
CA CYS A 320 9.47 27.68 13.19
C CYS A 320 10.15 28.52 14.28
#